data_AF-A0A7X9HKH4-F1
#
_entry.id   AF-A0A7X9HKH4-F1
#
_cell.length_a   1.000
_cell.length_b   1.000
_cell.length_c   1.000
_cell.angle_alpha   90.00
_cell.angle_beta   90.00
_cell.angle_gamma   90.00
#
_symmetry.space_group_name_H-M   'P 1'
#
loop_
_entity.id
_entity.type
_entity.pdbx_description
1 polymer ?
#
loop_
_entity_poly.entity_id
_entity_poly.type
_entity_poly.pdbx_seq_one_letter_code
_entity_poly.pdbx_strand_id
1 'polypeptide(L)'
;MRGRILFLLILLLLVAAVPVLYYLLFEYNLSVSRVTAGKPLPPSRLRLAVEPSETVPALALSLIQVTGPVEVRRGEGVWQPAEEGMVLEAEDRVRTGTEGSALLSIPGSFSVALESDSNFTVKALAEHISRFRLEDGMVSASVVDNPRALFEVSASSATARSRGGDFRLAVNPRGLVALGASRGSVELAAEGKVVQVDAGYQARVEKGKPPEDPIRIPRKLLLRVRWPRERDLAMARMTVVGQTDPAARVRIEGQRVEVDDRGRFTHVLSLKEGRNRIRVESWDVGGNRQISESPVFQVDTRPEAFQIHTDPGMWRKKDKDPAQRPDSP
;
A
#
# COMPACT_ATOMS: atom_id res chain seq x y z
N MET A 1 35.93 24.98 42.70
CA MET A 1 36.19 23.54 42.95
C MET A 1 34.92 22.71 43.20
N ARG A 2 33.92 23.20 43.97
CA ARG A 2 32.68 22.45 44.29
C ARG A 2 31.83 22.02 43.07
N GLY A 3 31.69 22.84 42.04
CA GLY A 3 30.89 22.50 40.85
C GLY A 3 31.44 21.36 39.98
N ARG A 4 32.78 21.25 39.89
CA ARG A 4 33.43 20.15 39.14
C ARG A 4 33.31 18.80 39.83
N ILE A 5 33.33 18.81 41.17
CA ILE A 5 33.16 17.59 41.99
C ILE A 5 31.72 17.09 41.89
N LEU A 6 30.73 18.00 41.92
CA LEU A 6 29.32 17.63 41.78
C LEU A 6 29.01 17.04 40.39
N PHE A 7 29.60 17.61 39.33
CA PHE A 7 29.45 17.10 37.97
C PHE A 7 30.04 15.70 37.80
N LEU A 8 31.23 15.44 38.35
CA LEU A 8 31.87 14.13 38.28
C LEU A 8 31.10 13.06 39.08
N LEU A 9 30.48 13.42 40.21
CA LEU A 9 29.63 12.51 40.99
C LEU A 9 28.36 12.13 40.23
N ILE A 10 27.69 13.10 39.59
CA ILE A 10 26.48 12.83 38.81
C ILE A 10 26.82 11.98 37.57
N LEU A 11 27.94 12.27 36.89
CA LEU A 11 28.38 11.48 35.75
C LEU A 11 28.70 10.03 36.15
N LEU A 12 29.35 9.83 37.29
CA LEU A 12 29.67 8.50 37.80
C LEU A 12 28.41 7.73 38.20
N LEU A 13 27.40 8.40 38.75
CA LEU A 13 26.12 7.80 39.09
C LEU A 13 25.31 7.41 37.84
N LEU A 14 25.37 8.24 36.78
CA LEU A 14 24.68 7.97 35.52
C LEU A 14 25.34 6.82 34.76
N VAL A 15 26.67 6.74 34.75
CA VAL A 15 27.42 5.62 34.17
C VAL A 15 27.18 4.32 34.96
N ALA A 16 27.06 4.38 36.29
CA ALA A 16 26.74 3.22 37.11
C ALA A 16 25.29 2.75 36.97
N ALA A 17 24.35 3.63 36.61
CA ALA A 17 22.95 3.28 36.42
C ALA A 17 22.70 2.46 35.14
N VAL A 18 23.52 2.64 34.09
CA VAL A 18 23.37 1.93 32.81
C VAL A 18 23.52 0.40 32.94
N PRO A 19 24.57 -0.16 33.57
CA PRO A 19 24.68 -1.60 33.74
C PRO A 19 23.62 -2.18 34.69
N VAL A 20 23.16 -1.41 35.69
CA VAL A 20 22.06 -1.83 36.57
C VAL A 20 20.74 -1.89 35.81
N LEU A 21 20.47 -0.91 34.95
CA LEU A 21 19.29 -0.89 34.09
C LEU A 21 19.35 -2.00 33.03
N TYR A 22 20.54 -2.29 32.49
CA TYR A 22 20.78 -3.44 31.61
C TYR A 22 20.50 -4.77 32.33
N TYR A 23 21.00 -4.93 33.57
CA TYR A 23 20.78 -6.11 34.39
C TYR A 23 19.28 -6.31 34.71
N LEU A 24 18.57 -5.23 35.05
CA LEU A 24 17.14 -5.28 35.37
C LEU A 24 16.24 -5.52 34.15
N LEU A 25 16.59 -4.99 32.97
CA LEU A 25 15.78 -5.18 31.74
C LEU A 25 16.04 -6.51 31.04
N PHE A 26 17.21 -7.14 31.20
CA PHE A 26 17.58 -8.34 30.46
C PHE A 26 17.54 -9.65 31.27
N GLU A 27 17.56 -9.62 32.62
CA GLU A 27 17.46 -10.85 33.44
C GLU A 27 16.04 -11.24 33.89
N TYR A 28 14.99 -10.46 33.56
CA TYR A 28 13.62 -10.77 33.98
C TYR A 28 12.78 -11.63 33.02
N ASN A 29 13.39 -12.24 32.00
CA ASN A 29 12.71 -13.26 31.20
C ASN A 29 13.70 -14.33 30.74
N LEU A 30 13.99 -15.28 31.62
CA LEU A 30 14.42 -16.63 31.28
C LEU A 30 14.14 -17.58 32.46
N SER A 31 12.88 -17.68 32.85
CA SER A 31 12.38 -18.79 33.66
C SER A 31 12.23 -20.03 32.79
N VAL A 32 13.33 -20.65 32.41
CA VAL A 32 13.32 -22.06 31.97
C VAL A 32 14.08 -22.85 33.02
N SER A 33 13.30 -23.50 33.88
CA SER A 33 13.72 -24.36 34.98
C SER A 33 14.84 -25.32 34.54
N ARG A 34 16.02 -25.17 35.14
CA ARG A 34 17.03 -26.24 35.15
C ARG A 34 16.50 -27.39 35.99
N VAL A 35 16.43 -28.55 35.35
CA VAL A 35 16.20 -29.88 35.93
C VAL A 35 17.26 -30.19 36.98
N THR A 36 16.84 -30.44 38.22
CA THR A 36 17.67 -31.07 39.26
C THR A 36 17.59 -32.59 39.12
N ALA A 37 18.75 -33.23 39.14
CA ALA A 37 18.91 -34.68 39.10
C ALA A 37 18.52 -35.35 40.44
N GLY A 38 17.57 -36.30 40.37
CA GLY A 38 17.66 -37.64 40.97
C GLY A 38 17.57 -37.84 42.50
N LYS A 39 16.40 -38.34 42.95
CA LYS A 39 16.30 -39.49 43.87
C LYS A 39 15.14 -40.39 43.37
N PRO A 40 15.29 -41.73 43.29
CA PRO A 40 14.34 -42.56 42.55
C PRO A 40 13.07 -42.85 43.36
N LEU A 41 11.91 -42.73 42.72
CA LEU A 41 10.63 -43.18 43.21
C LEU A 41 10.10 -44.33 42.31
N PRO A 42 9.33 -45.27 42.88
CA PRO A 42 8.95 -46.54 42.24
C PRO A 42 8.07 -46.36 40.98
N PRO A 43 8.00 -47.38 40.10
CA PRO A 43 7.46 -47.22 38.76
C PRO A 43 5.95 -47.08 38.74
N SER A 44 5.45 -45.85 38.67
CA SER A 44 4.07 -45.56 38.28
C SER A 44 3.97 -45.53 36.76
N ARG A 45 3.46 -46.63 36.19
CA ARG A 45 3.11 -46.73 34.77
C ARG A 45 2.01 -45.72 34.44
N LEU A 46 2.37 -44.60 33.82
CA LEU A 46 1.51 -43.85 32.92
C LEU A 46 2.38 -43.38 31.75
N ARG A 47 2.40 -44.17 30.67
CA ARG A 47 2.80 -43.67 29.36
C ARG A 47 1.79 -42.58 28.98
N LEU A 48 2.14 -41.33 29.22
CA LEU A 48 1.63 -40.24 28.39
C LEU A 48 2.48 -40.28 27.13
N ALA A 49 1.84 -40.68 26.03
CA ALA A 49 2.41 -40.54 24.70
C ALA A 49 2.80 -39.07 24.52
N VAL A 50 4.10 -38.79 24.56
CA VAL A 50 4.62 -37.63 23.85
C VAL A 50 4.43 -37.99 22.40
N GLU A 51 3.36 -37.49 21.78
CA GLU A 51 3.39 -37.29 20.34
C GLU A 51 4.27 -36.07 20.11
N PRO A 52 5.47 -36.20 19.53
CA PRO A 52 6.11 -35.05 18.91
C PRO A 52 5.42 -34.88 17.55
N SER A 53 4.18 -34.40 17.57
CA SER A 53 3.50 -33.92 16.37
C SER A 53 3.50 -32.41 16.42
N GLU A 54 4.63 -31.82 16.01
CA GLU A 54 4.63 -30.57 15.27
C GLU A 54 5.91 -30.56 14.45
N THR A 55 5.89 -31.33 13.35
CA THR A 55 6.75 -31.06 12.21
C THR A 55 6.44 -29.64 11.76
N VAL A 56 7.23 -28.66 12.21
CA VAL A 56 7.23 -27.33 11.60
C VAL A 56 7.50 -27.56 10.10
N PRO A 57 6.56 -27.22 9.20
CA PRO A 57 6.77 -27.49 7.79
C PRO A 57 8.02 -26.75 7.32
N ALA A 58 8.91 -27.49 6.68
CA ALA A 58 10.04 -26.93 5.95
C ALA A 58 9.51 -25.91 4.93
N LEU A 59 9.91 -24.65 5.07
CA LEU A 59 9.59 -23.53 4.16
C LEU A 59 8.11 -23.42 3.76
N ALA A 60 7.21 -23.16 4.71
CA ALA A 60 5.86 -22.71 4.39
C ALA A 60 5.83 -21.19 4.16
N LEU A 61 5.42 -20.74 2.95
CA LEU A 61 5.04 -19.35 2.73
C LEU A 61 3.68 -19.12 3.35
N SER A 62 3.56 -18.25 4.35
CA SER A 62 2.29 -17.98 5.02
C SER A 62 1.92 -16.50 4.99
N LEU A 63 0.62 -16.23 5.06
CA LEU A 63 0.10 -14.89 5.35
C LEU A 63 0.25 -14.65 6.85
N ILE A 64 1.12 -13.73 7.24
CA ILE A 64 1.34 -13.36 8.64
C ILE A 64 0.41 -12.24 9.07
N GLN A 65 0.01 -11.37 8.14
CA GLN A 65 -0.88 -10.26 8.45
C GLN A 65 -1.84 -10.01 7.28
N VAL A 66 -3.11 -9.79 7.59
CA VAL A 66 -4.15 -9.42 6.62
C VAL A 66 -4.90 -8.19 7.13
N THR A 67 -5.01 -7.15 6.30
CA THR A 67 -5.74 -5.93 6.66
C THR A 67 -6.60 -5.50 5.47
N GLY A 68 -7.86 -5.20 5.71
CA GLY A 68 -8.80 -4.82 4.65
C GLY A 68 -9.16 -5.99 3.72
N PRO A 69 -9.70 -5.71 2.53
CA PRO A 69 -10.11 -6.74 1.59
C PRO A 69 -8.89 -7.43 0.97
N VAL A 70 -8.67 -8.69 1.32
CA VAL A 70 -7.65 -9.56 0.71
C VAL A 70 -8.28 -10.90 0.42
N GLU A 71 -8.02 -11.43 -0.76
CA GLU A 71 -8.54 -12.72 -1.19
C GLU A 71 -7.41 -13.59 -1.76
N VAL A 72 -7.51 -14.89 -1.51
CA VAL A 72 -6.60 -15.91 -2.02
C VAL A 72 -7.38 -16.80 -3.00
N ARG A 73 -6.72 -17.25 -4.05
CA ARG A 73 -7.23 -18.28 -4.95
C ARG A 73 -6.23 -19.41 -5.06
N ARG A 74 -6.65 -20.61 -4.69
CA ARG A 74 -5.84 -21.83 -4.80
C ARG A 74 -5.83 -22.32 -6.24
N GLY A 75 -4.71 -22.24 -6.95
CA GLY A 75 -4.61 -22.58 -8.38
C GLY A 75 -5.72 -21.99 -9.26
N GLU A 76 -6.54 -22.87 -9.86
CA GLU A 76 -7.71 -22.51 -10.68
C GLU A 76 -9.05 -22.48 -9.91
N GLY A 77 -9.01 -22.58 -8.58
CA GLY A 77 -10.18 -22.56 -7.72
C GLY A 77 -10.89 -21.20 -7.66
N VAL A 78 -11.75 -21.03 -6.66
CA VAL A 78 -12.51 -19.79 -6.44
C VAL A 78 -11.74 -18.84 -5.52
N TRP A 79 -11.93 -17.54 -5.70
CA TRP A 79 -11.43 -16.53 -4.77
C TRP A 79 -12.15 -16.67 -3.43
N GLN A 80 -11.37 -16.74 -2.35
CA GLN A 80 -11.87 -16.79 -0.98
C GLN A 80 -11.19 -15.72 -0.15
N PRO A 81 -11.84 -15.20 0.91
CA PRO A 81 -11.20 -14.29 1.85
C PRO A 81 -9.90 -14.87 2.40
N ALA A 82 -8.89 -14.02 2.52
CA ALA A 82 -7.60 -14.40 3.10
C ALA A 82 -7.67 -14.32 4.63
N GLU A 83 -7.05 -15.29 5.30
CA GLU A 83 -6.92 -15.31 6.76
C GLU A 83 -5.45 -15.38 7.16
N GLU A 84 -5.13 -14.83 8.31
CA GLU A 84 -3.80 -14.95 8.91
C GLU A 84 -3.49 -16.42 9.23
N GLY A 85 -2.26 -16.84 8.99
CA GLY A 85 -1.81 -18.23 9.10
C GLY A 85 -2.03 -19.08 7.85
N MET A 86 -2.78 -18.61 6.85
CA MET A 86 -2.95 -19.36 5.58
C MET A 86 -1.60 -19.58 4.90
N VAL A 87 -1.26 -20.85 4.65
CA VAL A 87 -0.06 -21.25 3.89
C VAL A 87 -0.38 -21.22 2.41
N LEU A 88 0.47 -20.61 1.60
CA LEU A 88 0.37 -20.57 0.14
C LEU A 88 1.33 -21.55 -0.52
N GLU A 89 0.87 -22.10 -1.64
CA GLU A 89 1.61 -23.04 -2.46
C GLU A 89 1.87 -22.47 -3.86
N ALA A 90 2.58 -23.23 -4.70
CA ALA A 90 2.79 -22.84 -6.09
C ALA A 90 1.45 -22.74 -6.85
N GLU A 91 1.37 -21.77 -7.77
CA GLU A 91 0.18 -21.37 -8.53
C GLU A 91 -0.93 -20.67 -7.75
N ASP A 92 -0.79 -20.52 -6.43
CA ASP A 92 -1.71 -19.70 -5.65
C ASP A 92 -1.60 -18.23 -6.02
N ARG A 93 -2.74 -17.55 -5.95
CA ARG A 93 -2.87 -16.12 -6.23
C ARG A 93 -3.39 -15.40 -5.01
N VAL A 94 -2.88 -14.20 -4.77
CA VAL A 94 -3.34 -13.28 -3.74
C VAL A 94 -3.70 -11.97 -4.41
N ARG A 95 -4.90 -11.46 -4.12
CA ARG A 95 -5.33 -10.13 -4.55
C ARG A 95 -5.64 -9.28 -3.33
N THR A 96 -5.17 -8.05 -3.33
CA THR A 96 -5.54 -7.03 -2.35
C THR A 96 -6.48 -6.04 -3.02
N GLY A 97 -7.62 -5.76 -2.37
CA GLY A 97 -8.58 -4.78 -2.84
C GLY A 97 -8.20 -3.36 -2.43
N THR A 98 -9.18 -2.46 -2.57
CA THR A 98 -9.09 -1.07 -2.11
C THR A 98 -8.82 -1.04 -0.60
N GLU A 99 -7.72 -0.43 -0.17
CA GLU A 99 -7.25 -0.41 1.23
C GLU A 99 -6.82 -1.78 1.80
N GLY A 100 -6.77 -2.82 0.96
CA GLY A 100 -6.27 -4.13 1.34
C GLY A 100 -4.74 -4.14 1.44
N SER A 101 -4.19 -4.84 2.41
CA SER A 101 -2.75 -5.12 2.47
C SER A 101 -2.51 -6.49 3.11
N ALA A 102 -1.49 -7.19 2.64
CA ALA A 102 -1.12 -8.50 3.17
C ALA A 102 0.39 -8.59 3.38
N LEU A 103 0.83 -9.23 4.46
CA LEU A 103 2.22 -9.57 4.68
C LEU A 103 2.40 -11.08 4.54
N LEU A 104 3.20 -11.49 3.57
CA LEU A 104 3.61 -12.87 3.38
C LEU A 104 5.03 -13.08 3.91
N SER A 105 5.33 -14.27 4.40
CA SER A 105 6.67 -14.57 4.91
C SER A 105 7.01 -16.05 4.81
N ILE A 106 8.28 -16.32 4.53
CA ILE A 106 8.92 -17.59 4.90
C ILE A 106 9.88 -17.25 6.04
N PRO A 107 9.60 -17.71 7.28
CA PRO A 107 10.44 -17.42 8.43
C PRO A 107 11.92 -17.71 8.16
N GLY A 108 12.79 -16.74 8.45
CA GLY A 108 14.24 -16.86 8.25
C GLY A 108 14.73 -16.69 6.80
N SER A 109 13.84 -16.50 5.82
CA SER A 109 14.20 -16.35 4.40
C SER A 109 13.81 -14.99 3.83
N PHE A 110 12.53 -14.62 3.83
CA PHE A 110 12.08 -13.32 3.33
C PHE A 110 10.68 -12.96 3.84
N SER A 111 10.34 -11.69 3.75
CA SER A 111 8.97 -11.18 3.84
C SER A 111 8.59 -10.35 2.61
N VAL A 112 7.33 -10.44 2.20
CA VAL A 112 6.76 -9.69 1.07
C VAL A 112 5.47 -9.03 1.53
N ALA A 113 5.45 -7.70 1.58
CA ALA A 113 4.25 -6.93 1.81
C ALA A 113 3.58 -6.60 0.46
N LEU A 114 2.33 -7.00 0.28
CA LEU A 114 1.47 -6.58 -0.82
C LEU A 114 0.74 -5.30 -0.40
N GLU A 115 0.93 -4.24 -1.17
CA GLU A 115 0.17 -3.00 -1.00
C GLU A 115 -1.24 -3.14 -1.60
N SER A 116 -2.11 -2.16 -1.32
CA SER A 116 -3.45 -2.10 -1.92
C SER A 116 -3.45 -2.19 -3.44
N ASP A 117 -4.54 -2.75 -3.97
CA ASP A 117 -4.76 -2.94 -5.40
C ASP A 117 -3.59 -3.70 -6.06
N SER A 118 -3.23 -4.86 -5.52
CA SER A 118 -2.15 -5.70 -6.03
C SER A 118 -2.63 -7.11 -6.36
N ASN A 119 -2.12 -7.67 -7.46
CA ASN A 119 -2.36 -9.04 -7.92
C ASN A 119 -1.03 -9.79 -7.98
N PHE A 120 -0.87 -10.73 -7.05
CA PHE A 120 0.35 -11.47 -6.82
C PHE A 120 0.12 -12.96 -7.04
N THR A 121 1.07 -13.65 -7.66
CA THR A 121 1.02 -15.10 -7.90
C THR A 121 2.32 -15.75 -7.45
N VAL A 122 2.21 -16.86 -6.74
CA VAL A 122 3.34 -17.74 -6.40
C VAL A 122 3.62 -18.63 -7.60
N LYS A 123 4.83 -18.57 -8.16
CA LYS A 123 5.20 -19.38 -9.33
C LYS A 123 6.00 -20.62 -8.99
N ALA A 124 6.94 -20.50 -8.07
CA ALA A 124 7.67 -21.66 -7.57
C ALA A 124 8.16 -21.37 -6.16
N LEU A 125 8.06 -22.39 -5.30
CA LEU A 125 8.67 -22.40 -3.98
C LEU A 125 9.45 -23.71 -3.87
N ALA A 126 10.77 -23.58 -3.77
CA ALA A 126 11.71 -24.67 -3.50
C ALA A 126 12.71 -24.20 -2.44
N GLU A 127 13.52 -25.12 -1.90
CA GLU A 127 14.42 -24.88 -0.77
C GLU A 127 15.28 -23.60 -0.88
N HIS A 128 15.72 -23.27 -2.10
CA HIS A 128 16.54 -22.10 -2.38
C HIS A 128 16.01 -21.24 -3.54
N ILE A 129 14.81 -21.52 -4.05
CA ILE A 129 14.27 -20.80 -5.20
C ILE A 129 12.86 -20.35 -4.87
N SER A 130 12.64 -19.04 -4.91
CA SER A 130 11.34 -18.42 -4.73
C SER A 130 11.04 -17.53 -5.92
N ARG A 131 10.07 -17.95 -6.74
CA ARG A 131 9.64 -17.23 -7.94
C ARG A 131 8.23 -16.73 -7.75
N PHE A 132 8.04 -15.46 -8.06
CA PHE A 132 6.76 -14.78 -7.94
C PHE A 132 6.43 -14.03 -9.24
N ARG A 133 5.16 -13.67 -9.36
CA ARG A 133 4.67 -12.78 -10.41
C ARG A 133 3.81 -11.70 -9.80
N LEU A 134 4.13 -10.46 -10.13
CA LEU A 134 3.30 -9.29 -9.87
C LEU A 134 2.65 -8.89 -11.20
N GLU A 135 1.34 -9.11 -11.32
CA GLU A 135 0.58 -8.76 -12.53
C GLU A 135 0.27 -7.26 -12.55
N ASP A 136 -0.07 -6.73 -11.38
CA ASP A 136 -0.39 -5.33 -11.18
C ASP A 136 -0.24 -4.99 -9.70
N GLY A 137 0.16 -3.75 -9.40
CA GLY A 137 0.24 -3.25 -8.05
C GLY A 137 1.66 -3.00 -7.55
N MET A 138 1.89 -3.17 -6.25
CA MET A 138 3.19 -2.89 -5.63
C MET A 138 3.47 -3.87 -4.49
N VAL A 139 4.71 -4.34 -4.45
CA VAL A 139 5.21 -5.22 -3.40
C VAL A 139 6.46 -4.61 -2.79
N SER A 140 6.59 -4.75 -1.46
CA SER A 140 7.82 -4.45 -0.73
C SER A 140 8.39 -5.76 -0.22
N ALA A 141 9.59 -6.13 -0.65
CA ALA A 141 10.26 -7.35 -0.24
C ALA A 141 11.45 -7.03 0.68
N SER A 142 11.59 -7.80 1.75
CA SER A 142 12.79 -7.86 2.58
C SER A 142 13.32 -9.29 2.53
N VAL A 143 14.46 -9.47 1.88
CA VAL A 143 15.08 -10.77 1.62
C VAL A 143 16.33 -10.89 2.49
N VAL A 144 16.41 -11.95 3.28
CA VAL A 144 17.60 -12.26 4.08
C VAL A 144 18.73 -12.64 3.12
N ASP A 145 19.92 -12.10 3.38
CA ASP A 145 21.08 -12.36 2.54
C ASP A 145 21.47 -13.84 2.58
N ASN A 146 21.39 -14.51 1.44
CA ASN A 146 21.77 -15.90 1.29
C ASN A 146 22.32 -16.15 -0.12
N PRO A 147 23.61 -16.48 -0.27
CA PRO A 147 24.24 -16.62 -1.58
C PRO A 147 23.70 -17.79 -2.41
N ARG A 148 23.04 -18.77 -1.76
CA ARG A 148 22.41 -19.91 -2.45
C ARG A 148 20.95 -19.66 -2.80
N ALA A 149 20.30 -18.70 -2.14
CA ALA A 149 18.89 -18.41 -2.38
C ALA A 149 18.71 -17.49 -3.59
N LEU A 150 17.72 -17.79 -4.42
CA LEU A 150 17.27 -16.96 -5.52
C LEU A 150 15.85 -16.49 -5.25
N PHE A 151 15.70 -15.19 -5.03
CA PHE A 151 14.40 -14.52 -4.98
C PHE A 151 14.17 -13.81 -6.30
N GLU A 152 13.12 -14.20 -7.03
CA GLU A 152 12.79 -13.65 -8.34
C GLU A 152 11.33 -13.18 -8.39
N VAL A 153 11.11 -11.96 -8.89
CA VAL A 153 9.77 -11.43 -9.15
C VAL A 153 9.68 -11.02 -10.61
N SER A 154 8.80 -11.69 -11.35
CA SER A 154 8.42 -11.32 -12.71
C SER A 154 7.32 -10.27 -12.69
N ALA A 155 7.45 -9.26 -13.55
CA ALA A 155 6.58 -8.08 -13.59
C ALA A 155 6.47 -7.57 -15.03
N SER A 156 5.31 -7.70 -15.68
CA SER A 156 5.15 -7.33 -17.10
C SER A 156 6.24 -7.95 -17.99
N SER A 157 7.09 -7.16 -18.66
CA SER A 157 8.23 -7.60 -19.47
C SER A 157 9.56 -7.65 -18.70
N ALA A 158 9.57 -7.36 -17.39
CA ALA A 158 10.76 -7.30 -16.56
C ALA A 158 10.84 -8.46 -15.56
N THR A 159 12.06 -8.79 -15.14
CA THR A 159 12.35 -9.75 -14.07
C THR A 159 13.34 -9.12 -13.09
N ALA A 160 12.95 -9.04 -11.82
CA ALA A 160 13.81 -8.62 -10.72
C ALA A 160 14.37 -9.84 -9.99
N ARG A 161 15.68 -9.90 -9.78
CA ARG A 161 16.39 -10.98 -9.06
C ARG A 161 17.21 -10.43 -7.92
N SER A 162 17.12 -11.05 -6.77
CA SER A 162 17.92 -10.69 -5.60
C SER A 162 18.35 -11.94 -4.83
N ARG A 163 19.51 -11.82 -4.16
CA ARG A 163 20.01 -12.79 -3.17
C ARG A 163 19.85 -12.27 -1.73
N GLY A 164 19.37 -11.02 -1.57
CA GLY A 164 19.28 -10.34 -0.29
C GLY A 164 19.08 -8.83 -0.45
N GLY A 165 18.44 -8.21 0.54
CA GLY A 165 18.22 -6.76 0.58
C GLY A 165 16.75 -6.38 0.75
N ASP A 166 16.49 -5.08 0.71
CA ASP A 166 15.15 -4.52 0.84
C ASP A 166 14.85 -3.72 -0.42
N PHE A 167 13.76 -4.04 -1.09
CA PHE A 167 13.38 -3.39 -2.34
C PHE A 167 11.87 -3.33 -2.51
N ARG A 168 11.41 -2.40 -3.34
CA ARG A 168 10.02 -2.28 -3.75
C ARG A 168 9.93 -2.40 -5.26
N LEU A 169 8.95 -3.16 -5.72
CA LEU A 169 8.64 -3.35 -7.12
C LEU A 169 7.19 -2.90 -7.35
N ALA A 170 6.99 -2.03 -8.33
CA ALA A 170 5.67 -1.56 -8.74
C ALA A 170 5.45 -1.84 -10.22
N VAL A 171 4.23 -2.23 -10.58
CA VAL A 171 3.76 -2.46 -11.94
C VAL A 171 2.43 -1.75 -12.10
N ASN A 172 2.27 -0.98 -13.18
CA ASN A 172 0.99 -0.40 -13.54
C ASN A 172 0.29 -1.21 -14.66
N PRO A 173 -1.01 -0.97 -14.94
CA PRO A 173 -1.74 -1.70 -15.97
C PRO A 173 -1.20 -1.50 -17.40
N ARG A 174 -0.41 -0.44 -17.63
CA ARG A 174 0.26 -0.18 -18.91
C ARG A 174 1.55 -0.99 -19.08
N GLY A 175 1.99 -1.66 -18.03
CA GLY A 175 3.19 -2.49 -17.99
C GLY A 175 4.48 -1.72 -17.72
N LEU A 176 4.41 -0.46 -17.24
CA LEU A 176 5.55 0.25 -16.68
C LEU A 176 5.91 -0.38 -15.35
N VAL A 177 7.15 -0.84 -15.24
CA VAL A 177 7.74 -1.42 -14.04
C VAL A 177 8.71 -0.41 -13.43
N ALA A 178 8.65 -0.24 -12.12
CA ALA A 178 9.66 0.47 -11.36
C ALA A 178 10.16 -0.40 -10.21
N LEU A 179 11.47 -0.42 -10.01
CA LEU A 179 12.14 -1.13 -8.93
C LEU A 179 13.01 -0.13 -8.18
N GLY A 180 12.82 -0.01 -6.86
CA GLY A 180 13.65 0.79 -5.98
C GLY A 180 14.29 -0.08 -4.90
N ALA A 181 15.60 -0.01 -4.75
CA ALA A 181 16.33 -0.73 -3.70
C ALA A 181 16.66 0.22 -2.55
N SER A 182 16.27 -0.12 -1.33
CA SER A 182 16.67 0.60 -0.12
C SER A 182 17.85 -0.04 0.60
N ARG A 183 18.06 -1.35 0.43
CA ARG A 183 19.20 -2.10 0.98
C ARG A 183 19.60 -3.21 0.01
N GLY A 184 20.88 -3.53 -0.04
CA GLY A 184 21.40 -4.60 -0.90
C GLY A 184 21.46 -4.17 -2.37
N SER A 185 21.38 -5.16 -3.26
CA SER A 185 21.42 -4.94 -4.70
C SER A 185 20.47 -5.92 -5.40
N VAL A 186 19.78 -5.43 -6.42
CA VAL A 186 18.78 -6.20 -7.17
C VAL A 186 19.08 -6.09 -8.65
N GLU A 187 19.18 -7.23 -9.33
CA GLU A 187 19.33 -7.28 -10.78
C GLU A 187 17.95 -7.11 -11.44
N LEU A 188 17.82 -6.16 -12.35
CA LEU A 188 16.62 -5.91 -13.14
C LEU A 188 16.91 -6.22 -14.61
N ALA A 189 16.20 -7.19 -15.17
CA ALA A 189 16.39 -7.65 -16.54
C ALA A 189 15.12 -7.47 -17.38
N ALA A 190 15.27 -6.91 -18.59
CA ALA A 190 14.23 -6.86 -19.61
C ALA A 190 14.86 -6.69 -21.00
N GLU A 191 14.19 -7.18 -22.05
CA GLU A 191 14.64 -7.04 -23.45
C GLU A 191 16.15 -7.33 -23.66
N GLY A 192 16.67 -8.36 -23.00
CA GLY A 192 18.08 -8.77 -23.08
C GLY A 192 19.10 -7.88 -22.36
N LYS A 193 18.72 -6.72 -21.83
CA LYS A 193 19.58 -5.87 -20.99
C LYS A 193 19.34 -6.16 -19.50
N VAL A 194 20.41 -6.23 -18.74
CA VAL A 194 20.40 -6.36 -17.28
C VAL A 194 21.05 -5.13 -16.67
N VAL A 195 20.39 -4.53 -15.68
CA VAL A 195 20.94 -3.43 -14.88
C VAL A 195 20.94 -3.83 -13.40
N GLN A 196 21.98 -3.44 -12.68
CA GLN A 196 22.07 -3.64 -11.24
C GLN A 196 21.54 -2.40 -10.51
N VAL A 197 20.54 -2.58 -9.66
CA VAL A 197 19.92 -1.50 -8.87
C VAL A 197 20.40 -1.61 -7.44
N ASP A 198 21.37 -0.77 -7.09
CA ASP A 198 21.96 -0.73 -5.76
C ASP A 198 21.11 0.10 -4.78
N ALA A 199 21.35 -0.09 -3.48
CA ALA A 199 20.71 0.67 -2.42
C ALA A 199 20.74 2.19 -2.65
N GLY A 200 19.58 2.84 -2.55
CA GLY A 200 19.38 4.26 -2.82
C GLY A 200 19.11 4.60 -4.30
N TYR A 201 19.04 3.61 -5.18
CA TYR A 201 18.71 3.77 -6.59
C TYR A 201 17.39 3.08 -6.95
N GLN A 202 16.82 3.56 -8.05
CA GLN A 202 15.68 2.97 -8.72
C GLN A 202 15.94 2.86 -10.22
N ALA A 203 15.33 1.88 -10.86
CA ALA A 203 15.32 1.74 -12.32
C ALA A 203 13.90 1.48 -12.80
N ARG A 204 13.65 1.79 -14.08
CA ARG A 204 12.35 1.62 -14.71
C ARG A 204 12.45 0.82 -15.99
N VAL A 205 11.38 0.13 -16.32
CA VAL A 205 11.22 -0.64 -17.55
C VAL A 205 9.84 -0.33 -18.12
N GLU A 206 9.79 0.27 -19.30
CA GLU A 206 8.55 0.35 -20.07
C GLU A 206 8.30 -0.97 -20.79
N LYS A 207 7.04 -1.30 -21.03
CA LYS A 207 6.65 -2.54 -21.72
C LYS A 207 7.35 -2.64 -23.09
N GLY A 208 8.09 -3.73 -23.29
CA GLY A 208 8.81 -3.99 -24.55
C GLY A 208 10.09 -3.16 -24.75
N LYS A 209 10.57 -2.47 -23.71
CA LYS A 209 11.84 -1.72 -23.73
C LYS A 209 12.84 -2.30 -22.73
N PRO A 210 14.16 -2.14 -22.98
CA PRO A 210 15.18 -2.52 -22.00
C PRO A 210 15.13 -1.61 -20.76
N PRO A 211 15.70 -2.03 -19.62
CA PRO A 211 15.75 -1.19 -18.43
C PRO A 211 16.53 0.10 -18.66
N GLU A 212 15.97 1.19 -18.14
CA GLU A 212 16.68 2.46 -18.01
C GLU A 212 17.86 2.31 -17.04
N ASP A 213 18.85 3.19 -17.19
CA ASP A 213 19.97 3.20 -16.25
C ASP A 213 19.49 3.65 -14.85
N PRO A 214 19.97 3.02 -13.77
CA PRO A 214 19.52 3.34 -12.42
C PRO A 214 19.77 4.81 -12.07
N ILE A 215 18.73 5.48 -11.57
CA ILE A 215 18.79 6.84 -11.05
C ILE A 215 18.63 6.81 -9.53
N ARG A 216 19.09 7.84 -8.82
CA ARG A 216 18.88 7.93 -7.38
C ARG A 216 17.39 8.07 -7.07
N ILE A 217 16.95 7.38 -6.02
CA ILE A 217 15.59 7.55 -5.49
C ILE A 217 15.44 9.01 -5.04
N PRO A 218 14.42 9.74 -5.56
CA PRO A 218 14.13 11.08 -5.09
C PRO A 218 13.87 11.10 -3.59
N ARG A 219 14.42 12.08 -2.87
CA ARG A 219 14.19 12.22 -1.42
C ARG A 219 12.78 12.68 -1.07
N LYS A 220 12.03 13.15 -2.06
CA LYS A 220 10.67 13.64 -1.91
C LYS A 220 9.90 13.28 -3.16
N LEU A 221 8.77 12.62 -2.95
CA LEU A 221 7.80 12.33 -3.99
C LEU A 221 7.13 13.61 -4.47
N LEU A 222 7.09 13.80 -5.78
CA LEU A 222 6.26 14.84 -6.38
C LEU A 222 4.78 14.45 -6.22
N LEU A 223 3.97 15.37 -5.70
CA LEU A 223 2.52 15.30 -5.81
C LEU A 223 1.97 16.72 -5.98
N ARG A 224 1.41 17.00 -7.14
CA ARG A 224 0.76 18.26 -7.47
C ARG A 224 -0.66 17.98 -7.92
N VAL A 225 -1.63 18.52 -7.20
CA VAL A 225 -3.05 18.40 -7.56
C VAL A 225 -3.59 19.77 -7.92
N ARG A 226 -4.26 19.86 -9.05
CA ARG A 226 -4.94 21.09 -9.49
C ARG A 226 -6.40 21.03 -9.07
N TRP A 227 -6.71 21.74 -8.00
CA TRP A 227 -8.07 21.89 -7.49
C TRP A 227 -8.86 22.97 -8.26
N PRO A 228 -10.15 22.74 -8.54
CA PRO A 228 -11.03 23.80 -9.05
C PRO A 228 -11.07 25.01 -8.11
N ARG A 229 -11.21 26.21 -8.69
CA ARG A 229 -11.30 27.46 -7.93
C ARG A 229 -12.69 27.66 -7.31
N GLU A 230 -13.72 27.26 -8.04
CA GLU A 230 -15.10 27.32 -7.61
C GLU A 230 -15.34 26.29 -6.49
N ARG A 231 -15.98 26.73 -5.42
CA ARG A 231 -16.23 25.91 -4.23
C ARG A 231 -17.67 25.41 -4.17
N ASP A 232 -18.60 26.17 -4.71
CA ASP A 232 -20.01 25.83 -4.78
C ASP A 232 -20.30 25.17 -6.13
N LEU A 233 -20.63 23.89 -6.11
CA LEU A 233 -20.75 23.07 -7.30
C LEU A 233 -22.23 22.72 -7.53
N ALA A 234 -22.77 23.14 -8.67
CA ALA A 234 -24.12 22.79 -9.10
C ALA A 234 -24.25 21.33 -9.58
N MET A 235 -23.13 20.61 -9.71
CA MET A 235 -23.07 19.23 -10.17
C MET A 235 -22.32 18.36 -9.16
N ALA A 236 -22.84 17.15 -8.92
CA ALA A 236 -22.21 16.15 -8.07
C ALA A 236 -21.02 15.42 -8.75
N ARG A 237 -20.31 16.08 -9.67
CA ARG A 237 -19.14 15.51 -10.36
C ARG A 237 -18.02 16.53 -10.46
N MET A 238 -16.79 16.10 -10.22
CA MET A 238 -15.61 16.94 -10.30
C MET A 238 -14.45 16.19 -10.96
N THR A 239 -13.75 16.85 -11.89
CA THR A 239 -12.53 16.29 -12.47
C THR A 239 -11.31 16.76 -11.68
N VAL A 240 -10.56 15.82 -11.13
CA VAL A 240 -9.28 16.08 -10.46
C VAL A 240 -8.15 15.76 -11.43
N VAL A 241 -7.26 16.72 -11.65
CA VAL A 241 -6.07 16.57 -12.49
C VAL A 241 -4.84 16.80 -11.64
N GLY A 242 -3.82 15.98 -11.84
CA GLY A 242 -2.56 16.16 -11.12
C GLY A 242 -1.36 15.51 -11.80
N GLN A 243 -0.23 15.66 -11.13
CA GLN A 243 1.06 15.10 -11.53
C GLN A 243 1.80 14.57 -10.31
N THR A 244 2.42 13.41 -10.46
CA THR A 244 3.30 12.75 -9.51
C THR A 244 4.57 12.26 -10.21
N ASP A 245 5.44 11.55 -9.50
CA ASP A 245 6.59 10.90 -10.12
C ASP A 245 6.12 9.71 -10.99
N PRO A 246 6.76 9.46 -12.13
CA PRO A 246 6.43 8.30 -12.94
C PRO A 246 6.53 6.99 -12.16
N ALA A 247 5.59 6.07 -12.41
CA ALA A 247 5.43 4.81 -11.68
C ALA A 247 5.09 4.93 -10.19
N ALA A 248 4.94 6.15 -9.65
CA ALA A 248 4.26 6.33 -8.36
C ALA A 248 2.80 5.93 -8.49
N ARG A 249 2.22 5.47 -7.39
CA ARG A 249 0.81 5.12 -7.29
C ARG A 249 0.04 6.31 -6.75
N VAL A 250 -1.20 6.46 -7.20
CA VAL A 250 -2.10 7.54 -6.75
C VAL A 250 -3.43 6.94 -6.35
N ARG A 251 -3.98 7.46 -5.26
CA ARG A 251 -5.28 7.12 -4.72
C ARG A 251 -6.07 8.39 -4.44
N ILE A 252 -7.34 8.42 -4.81
CA ILE A 252 -8.23 9.55 -4.58
C ILE A 252 -9.51 9.03 -3.93
N GLU A 253 -9.82 9.49 -2.71
CA GLU A 253 -10.96 8.96 -1.92
C GLU A 253 -10.95 7.43 -1.80
N GLY A 254 -9.77 6.86 -1.55
CA GLY A 254 -9.58 5.41 -1.50
C GLY A 254 -9.51 4.74 -2.87
N GLN A 255 -9.98 5.35 -3.96
CA GLN A 255 -9.96 4.72 -5.29
C GLN A 255 -8.59 4.87 -5.96
N ARG A 256 -8.05 3.78 -6.49
CA ARG A 256 -6.84 3.81 -7.30
C ARG A 256 -7.06 4.60 -8.59
N VAL A 257 -6.09 5.46 -8.92
CA VAL A 257 -6.07 6.22 -10.16
C VAL A 257 -4.85 5.85 -10.98
N GLU A 258 -5.05 5.64 -12.29
CA GLU A 258 -3.95 5.38 -13.21
C GLU A 258 -3.09 6.62 -13.42
N VAL A 259 -1.78 6.40 -13.45
CA VAL A 259 -0.76 7.41 -13.71
C VAL A 259 -0.11 7.08 -15.05
N ASP A 260 -0.01 8.06 -15.95
CA ASP A 260 0.67 7.90 -17.23
C ASP A 260 2.21 7.83 -17.08
N ASP A 261 2.91 7.51 -18.16
CA ASP A 261 4.38 7.34 -18.14
C ASP A 261 5.13 8.66 -17.84
N ARG A 262 4.42 9.80 -17.87
CA ARG A 262 4.91 11.13 -17.49
C ARG A 262 4.49 11.55 -16.08
N GLY A 263 3.87 10.65 -15.32
CA GLY A 263 3.41 10.93 -13.96
C GLY A 263 2.08 11.70 -13.87
N ARG A 264 1.36 11.92 -14.97
CA ARG A 264 0.09 12.66 -14.95
C ARG A 264 -1.08 11.73 -14.68
N PHE A 265 -2.06 12.22 -13.96
CA PHE A 265 -3.30 11.50 -13.67
C PHE A 265 -4.51 12.42 -13.81
N THR A 266 -5.64 11.82 -14.15
CA THR A 266 -6.94 12.49 -14.22
C THR A 266 -8.01 11.53 -13.74
N HIS A 267 -8.88 11.99 -12.85
CA HIS A 267 -9.94 11.18 -12.29
C HIS A 267 -11.23 11.99 -12.18
N VAL A 268 -12.37 11.37 -12.47
CA VAL A 268 -13.68 11.97 -12.30
C VAL A 268 -14.28 11.44 -11.01
N LEU A 269 -14.45 12.33 -10.03
CA LEU A 269 -15.05 12.03 -8.75
C LEU A 269 -16.55 12.29 -8.78
N SER A 270 -17.30 11.38 -8.17
CA SER A 270 -18.69 11.60 -7.77
C SER A 270 -18.70 12.18 -6.36
N LEU A 271 -19.24 13.38 -6.21
CA LEU A 271 -19.34 14.08 -4.94
C LEU A 271 -20.68 13.80 -4.27
N LYS A 272 -20.72 13.93 -2.94
CA LYS A 272 -21.96 13.83 -2.17
C LYS A 272 -22.62 15.21 -2.09
N GLU A 273 -23.93 15.27 -1.91
CA GLU A 273 -24.61 16.53 -1.61
C GLU A 273 -24.03 17.15 -0.32
N GLY A 274 -23.85 18.47 -0.30
CA GLY A 274 -23.28 19.18 0.84
C GLY A 274 -21.75 19.27 0.81
N ARG A 275 -21.12 19.18 1.99
CA ARG A 275 -19.69 19.44 2.18
C ARG A 275 -18.83 18.23 1.80
N ASN A 276 -17.89 18.42 0.88
CA ASN A 276 -16.92 17.42 0.44
C ASN A 276 -15.50 17.93 0.70
N ARG A 277 -14.63 17.08 1.24
CA ARG A 277 -13.17 17.29 1.29
C ARG A 277 -12.52 16.07 0.65
N ILE A 278 -11.70 16.31 -0.37
CA ILE A 278 -11.08 15.26 -1.16
C ILE A 278 -9.63 15.07 -0.71
N ARG A 279 -9.24 13.82 -0.48
CA ARG A 279 -7.88 13.40 -0.20
C ARG A 279 -7.28 12.68 -1.39
N VAL A 280 -6.11 13.14 -1.81
CA VAL A 280 -5.24 12.47 -2.80
C VAL A 280 -3.99 12.00 -2.09
N GLU A 281 -3.69 10.72 -2.22
CA GLU A 281 -2.51 10.08 -1.65
C GLU A 281 -1.65 9.56 -2.79
N SER A 282 -0.33 9.63 -2.62
CA SER A 282 0.61 9.05 -3.57
C SER A 282 1.81 8.44 -2.85
N TRP A 283 2.36 7.37 -3.42
CA TRP A 283 3.54 6.69 -2.92
C TRP A 283 4.37 6.07 -4.05
N ASP A 284 5.68 5.97 -3.84
CA ASP A 284 6.65 5.48 -4.83
C ASP A 284 7.42 4.23 -4.36
N VAL A 285 8.28 3.71 -5.24
CA VAL A 285 9.18 2.58 -4.93
C VAL A 285 10.31 2.95 -3.96
N GLY A 286 10.55 4.25 -3.75
CA GLY A 286 11.44 4.75 -2.71
C GLY A 286 10.85 4.63 -1.30
N GLY A 287 9.55 4.34 -1.18
CA GLY A 287 8.82 4.35 0.09
C GLY A 287 8.40 5.75 0.53
N ASN A 288 8.57 6.76 -0.32
CA ASN A 288 8.07 8.10 -0.04
C ASN A 288 6.54 8.10 -0.15
N ARG A 289 5.87 8.83 0.74
CA ARG A 289 4.43 9.05 0.70
C ARG A 289 4.12 10.54 0.73
N GLN A 290 3.12 10.98 -0.01
CA GLN A 290 2.60 12.35 0.01
C GLN A 290 1.08 12.35 0.00
N ILE A 291 0.50 13.36 0.66
CA ILE A 291 -0.95 13.56 0.73
C ILE A 291 -1.25 15.00 0.34
N SER A 292 -2.27 15.20 -0.48
CA SER A 292 -2.85 16.50 -0.80
C SER A 292 -4.33 16.49 -0.46
N GLU A 293 -4.76 17.40 0.41
CA GLU A 293 -6.17 17.60 0.72
C GLU A 293 -6.70 18.81 -0.03
N SER A 294 -7.94 18.70 -0.52
CA SER A 294 -8.63 19.79 -1.17
C SER A 294 -9.17 20.81 -0.16
N PRO A 295 -9.50 22.04 -0.61
CA PRO A 295 -10.48 22.87 0.07
C PRO A 295 -11.82 22.14 0.23
N VAL A 296 -12.70 22.68 1.08
CA VAL A 296 -14.08 22.18 1.18
C VAL A 296 -14.85 22.65 -0.05
N PHE A 297 -15.47 21.71 -0.76
CA PHE A 297 -16.43 21.95 -1.83
C PHE A 297 -17.85 21.76 -1.28
N GLN A 298 -18.76 22.66 -1.60
CA GLN A 298 -20.16 22.60 -1.27
C GLN A 298 -20.93 22.22 -2.53
N VAL A 299 -21.56 21.05 -2.54
CA VAL A 299 -22.40 20.62 -3.65
C VAL A 299 -23.84 20.95 -3.30
N ASP A 300 -24.53 21.69 -4.17
CA ASP A 300 -25.98 21.87 -4.11
C ASP A 300 -26.57 21.54 -5.48
N THR A 301 -27.29 20.43 -5.55
CA THR A 301 -27.93 19.95 -6.80
C THR A 301 -29.40 20.33 -6.90
N ARG A 302 -29.95 21.02 -5.88
CA ARG A 302 -31.36 21.41 -5.86
C ARG A 302 -31.58 22.60 -6.79
N PRO A 303 -32.58 22.54 -7.69
CA PRO A 303 -32.98 23.70 -8.47
C PRO A 303 -33.42 24.82 -7.51
N GLU A 304 -32.97 26.05 -7.74
CA GLU A 304 -33.60 27.21 -7.11
C GLU A 304 -35.08 27.19 -7.49
N ALA A 305 -35.96 27.10 -6.48
CA ALA A 305 -37.39 27.17 -6.71
C ALA A 305 -37.73 28.58 -7.21
N PHE A 306 -37.85 28.75 -8.52
CA PHE A 306 -38.36 29.98 -9.12
C PHE A 306 -39.78 30.21 -8.63
N GLN A 307 -39.95 31.12 -7.66
CA GLN A 307 -41.25 31.62 -7.27
C GLN A 307 -41.71 32.60 -8.35
N ILE A 308 -42.56 32.12 -9.26
CA ILE A 308 -43.23 32.99 -10.23
C ILE A 308 -44.29 33.79 -9.45
N HIS A 309 -43.98 35.03 -9.11
CA HIS A 309 -44.99 36.00 -8.70
C HIS A 309 -45.78 36.43 -9.94
N THR A 310 -46.85 35.72 -10.28
CA THR A 310 -47.83 36.25 -11.23
C THR A 310 -48.59 37.40 -10.56
N ASP A 311 -48.42 38.62 -11.07
CA ASP A 311 -49.27 39.75 -10.72
C ASP A 311 -50.72 39.45 -11.14
N PRO A 312 -51.70 39.45 -10.21
CA PRO A 312 -53.12 39.22 -10.52
C PRO A 312 -53.69 40.17 -11.58
N GLY A 313 -53.03 41.30 -11.86
CA GLY A 313 -53.42 42.28 -12.88
C GLY A 313 -53.31 41.79 -14.32
N MET A 314 -52.52 40.74 -14.62
CA MET A 314 -52.32 40.26 -16.00
C MET A 314 -53.54 39.57 -16.63
N TRP A 315 -54.53 39.16 -15.84
CA TRP A 315 -55.73 38.44 -16.32
C TRP A 315 -57.01 39.27 -16.29
N ARG A 316 -56.93 40.57 -15.98
CA ARG A 316 -58.10 41.47 -16.13
C ARG A 316 -58.40 41.66 -17.61
N LYS A 317 -59.32 40.82 -18.14
CA LYS A 317 -60.07 41.13 -19.35
C LYS A 317 -60.65 42.54 -19.16
N LYS A 318 -60.29 43.46 -20.05
CA LYS A 318 -61.01 44.72 -20.21
C LYS A 318 -62.43 44.34 -20.60
N ASP A 319 -63.38 44.46 -19.68
CA ASP A 319 -64.79 44.38 -20.03
C ASP A 319 -65.05 45.47 -21.07
N LYS A 320 -65.42 45.02 -22.27
CA LYS A 320 -65.74 45.89 -23.39
C LYS A 320 -67.11 46.48 -23.09
N ASP A 321 -67.13 47.76 -22.76
CA ASP A 321 -68.33 48.56 -22.49
C ASP A 321 -69.35 48.42 -23.65
N PRO A 322 -70.58 47.91 -23.42
CA PRO A 322 -71.55 47.68 -24.48
C PRO A 322 -72.44 48.90 -24.77
N ALA A 323 -71.92 50.12 -24.64
CA ALA A 323 -72.67 51.36 -24.87
C ALA A 323 -72.00 52.27 -25.90
N GLN A 324 -71.93 51.82 -27.15
CA GLN A 324 -71.79 52.70 -28.32
C GLN A 324 -72.30 51.98 -29.57
N ARG A 325 -73.63 51.99 -29.74
CA ARG A 325 -74.26 51.87 -31.06
C ARG A 325 -74.53 53.30 -31.55
N PRO A 326 -73.90 53.76 -32.64
CA PRO A 326 -74.38 54.92 -33.35
C PRO A 326 -75.52 54.47 -34.29
N ASP A 327 -76.74 54.90 -34.00
CA ASP A 327 -77.82 54.88 -35.00
C ASP A 327 -77.53 55.96 -36.04
N SER A 328 -77.45 55.53 -37.31
CA SER A 328 -77.47 56.39 -38.50
C SER A 328 -78.92 56.90 -38.72
N PRO A 329 -79.14 58.05 -39.38
CA PRO A 329 -78.88 58.23 -40.82
C PRO A 329 -77.86 59.33 -41.17
#